data_AF-A0A2E4PC03-F1
#
_entry.id   AF-A0A2E4PC03-F1
#
_cell.length_a   1.000
_cell.length_b   1.000
_cell.length_c   1.000
_cell.angle_alpha   90.00
_cell.angle_beta   90.00
_cell.angle_gamma   90.00
#
_symmetry.space_group_name_H-M   'P 1'
#
loop_
_entity.id
_entity.type
_entity.pdbx_description
1 polymer ?
#
loop_
_entity_poly.entity_id
_entity_poly.type
_entity_poly.pdbx_seq_one_letter_code
_entity_poly.pdbx_strand_id
1 'polypeptide(L)'
;MCNKQQIMEQIKLLEAVKKCYLHFLCSQKAGASVENTTYILMNKEIIKDSLRSLYQKLDSIKRKEGFTGKVVPRNRRQTGADFEAKAIMLFNKDYRFTITE
;
A
#
# COMPACT_ATOMS: atom_id res chain seq x y z
N MET A 1 20.86 5.92 -8.09
CA MET A 1 20.23 5.26 -6.94
C MET A 1 18.74 5.59 -6.97
N CYS A 2 17.87 4.63 -7.30
CA CYS A 2 16.44 4.88 -7.46
C CYS A 2 15.82 5.04 -6.07
N ASN A 3 15.51 6.29 -5.70
CA ASN A 3 15.11 6.65 -4.35
C ASN A 3 13.71 6.09 -4.08
N LYS A 4 13.57 5.26 -3.05
CA LYS A 4 12.29 4.80 -2.50
C LYS A 4 11.26 5.94 -2.39
N GLN A 5 11.72 7.14 -2.08
CA GLN A 5 10.92 8.37 -2.05
C GLN A 5 10.34 8.76 -3.43
N GLN A 6 11.12 8.67 -4.51
CA GLN A 6 10.64 8.95 -5.88
C GLN A 6 9.56 7.96 -6.30
N ILE A 7 9.70 6.68 -5.93
CA ILE A 7 8.67 5.67 -6.22
C ILE A 7 7.38 5.96 -5.43
N MET A 8 7.50 6.32 -4.15
CA MET A 8 6.33 6.70 -3.35
C MET A 8 5.63 7.95 -3.86
N GLU A 9 6.39 8.95 -4.30
CA GLU A 9 5.85 10.17 -4.90
C GLU A 9 5.12 9.89 -6.21
N GLN A 10 5.72 9.07 -7.09
CA GLN A 10 5.06 8.61 -8.33
C GLN A 10 3.77 7.85 -8.06
N ILE A 11 3.74 6.98 -7.03
CA ILE A 11 2.52 6.28 -6.62
C ILE A 11 1.44 7.28 -6.19
N LYS A 12 1.77 8.26 -5.34
CA LYS A 12 0.82 9.30 -4.89
C LYS A 12 0.25 10.07 -6.07
N LEU A 13 1.09 10.47 -7.01
CA LEU A 13 0.70 11.23 -8.20
C LEU A 13 -0.25 10.41 -9.08
N LEU A 14 0.09 9.15 -9.37
CA LEU A 14 -0.76 8.27 -10.17
C LEU A 14 -2.09 7.94 -9.48
N GLU A 15 -2.11 7.80 -8.16
CA GLU A 15 -3.36 7.63 -7.42
C GLU A 15 -4.24 8.87 -7.47
N ALA A 16 -3.66 10.07 -7.41
CA ALA A 16 -4.40 11.32 -7.59
C ALA A 16 -5.01 11.40 -9.00
N VAL A 17 -4.24 11.11 -10.05
CA VAL A 17 -4.73 11.09 -11.43
C VAL A 17 -5.87 10.06 -11.59
N LYS A 18 -5.70 8.87 -11.03
CA LYS A 18 -6.76 7.84 -11.04
C LYS A 18 -8.05 8.33 -10.36
N LYS A 19 -7.95 9.06 -9.24
CA LYS A 19 -9.11 9.66 -8.57
C LYS A 19 -9.79 10.71 -9.45
N CYS A 20 -9.02 11.57 -10.12
CA CYS A 20 -9.56 12.55 -11.06
C CYS A 20 -10.29 11.88 -12.24
N TYR A 21 -9.74 10.81 -12.79
CA TYR A 21 -10.39 10.03 -13.85
C TYR A 21 -11.69 9.39 -13.37
N LEU A 22 -11.71 8.81 -12.17
CA LEU A 22 -12.94 8.27 -11.59
C LEU A 22 -13.99 9.38 -11.40
N HIS A 23 -13.60 10.54 -10.88
CA HIS A 23 -14.50 11.67 -10.72
C HIS A 23 -15.08 12.14 -12.06
N PHE A 24 -14.26 12.25 -13.11
CA PHE A 24 -14.74 12.59 -14.45
C PHE A 24 -15.72 11.53 -14.98
N LEU A 25 -15.37 10.24 -14.87
CA LEU A 25 -16.22 9.14 -15.36
C LEU A 25 -17.57 9.06 -14.65
N CYS A 26 -17.65 9.47 -13.37
CA CYS A 26 -18.91 9.56 -12.63
C CYS A 26 -19.70 10.84 -12.93
N SER A 27 -19.13 11.80 -13.67
CA SER A 27 -19.80 13.07 -13.99
C SER A 27 -20.69 12.93 -15.23
N GLN A 28 -21.76 13.75 -15.29
CA GLN A 28 -22.64 13.80 -16.47
C GLN A 28 -21.90 14.19 -17.76
N LYS A 29 -20.76 14.89 -17.65
CA LYS A 29 -19.91 15.27 -18.78
C LYS A 29 -19.29 14.07 -19.51
N ALA A 30 -19.08 12.95 -18.82
CA ALA A 30 -18.60 11.73 -19.44
C ALA A 30 -19.62 11.15 -20.43
N GLY A 31 -20.92 11.22 -20.10
CA GLY A 31 -22.00 10.77 -20.98
C GLY A 31 -22.12 11.59 -22.27
N ALA A 32 -21.75 12.87 -22.24
CA ALA A 32 -21.79 13.75 -23.41
C ALA A 32 -20.53 13.66 -24.29
N SER A 33 -19.42 13.15 -23.76
CA SER A 33 -18.13 13.12 -24.46
C SER A 33 -17.56 11.70 -24.55
N VAL A 34 -18.03 10.97 -25.56
CA VAL A 34 -17.68 9.55 -25.76
C VAL A 34 -16.19 9.35 -26.03
N GLU A 35 -15.58 10.21 -26.85
CA GLU A 35 -14.15 10.14 -27.17
C GLU A 35 -13.28 10.34 -25.93
N ASN A 36 -13.51 11.41 -25.16
CA ASN A 36 -12.76 11.69 -23.93
C ASN A 36 -12.94 10.58 -22.89
N THR A 37 -14.15 10.03 -22.76
CA THR A 37 -14.43 8.91 -21.87
C THR A 37 -13.65 7.65 -22.28
N THR A 38 -13.58 7.36 -23.58
CA THR A 38 -12.83 6.22 -24.11
C THR A 38 -11.32 6.37 -23.83
N TYR A 39 -10.75 7.55 -24.09
CA TYR A 39 -9.35 7.83 -23.77
C TYR A 39 -9.06 7.70 -22.28
N ILE A 40 -9.94 8.20 -21.41
CA ILE A 40 -9.78 8.11 -19.95
C ILE A 40 -9.86 6.65 -19.48
N LEU A 41 -10.73 5.83 -20.07
CA LEU A 41 -10.81 4.40 -19.75
C LEU A 41 -9.53 3.66 -20.16
N MET A 42 -8.97 3.93 -21.35
CA MET A 42 -7.69 3.35 -21.77
C MET A 42 -6.55 3.79 -20.85
N ASN A 43 -6.44 5.09 -20.57
CA ASN A 43 -5.40 5.63 -19.69
C ASN A 43 -5.51 5.09 -18.26
N LYS A 44 -6.73 4.82 -17.77
CA LYS A 44 -6.96 4.20 -16.46
C LYS A 44 -6.33 2.81 -16.37
N GLU A 45 -6.38 2.01 -17.43
CA GLU A 45 -5.72 0.69 -17.44
C GLU A 45 -4.20 0.82 -17.46
N ILE A 46 -3.65 1.75 -18.26
CA ILE A 46 -2.20 2.05 -18.27
C ILE A 46 -1.73 2.47 -16.86
N ILE A 47 -2.49 3.30 -16.16
CA ILE A 47 -2.19 3.73 -14.79
C ILE A 47 -2.23 2.54 -13.82
N LYS A 48 -3.18 1.62 -13.96
CA LYS A 48 -3.26 0.41 -13.12
C LYS A 48 -2.02 -0.47 -13.29
N ASP A 49 -1.58 -0.69 -14.52
CA ASP A 49 -0.37 -1.46 -14.80
C ASP A 49 0.89 -0.75 -14.28
N SER A 50 0.96 0.57 -14.45
CA SER A 50 2.05 1.39 -13.94
C SER A 50 2.15 1.34 -12.41
N LEU A 51 1.01 1.47 -11.71
CA LEU A 51 0.93 1.33 -10.26
C LEU A 51 1.36 -0.07 -9.81
N ARG A 52 0.90 -1.12 -10.49
CA ARG A 52 1.31 -2.50 -10.19
C ARG A 52 2.82 -2.67 -10.29
N SER A 53 3.45 -2.14 -11.35
CA SER A 53 4.91 -2.16 -11.52
C SER A 53 5.63 -1.39 -10.41
N LEU A 54 5.14 -0.21 -10.03
CA LEU A 54 5.74 0.60 -8.95
C LEU A 54 5.63 -0.09 -7.58
N TYR A 55 4.49 -0.69 -7.26
CA TYR A 55 4.32 -1.46 -6.02
C TYR A 55 5.25 -2.68 -5.99
N GLN A 56 5.40 -3.40 -7.11
CA GLN A 56 6.36 -4.52 -7.21
C GLN A 56 7.81 -4.06 -7.03
N LYS A 57 8.19 -2.90 -7.59
CA LYS A 57 9.52 -2.30 -7.37
C LYS A 57 9.72 -1.95 -5.91
N LEU A 58 8.72 -1.34 -5.26
CA LEU A 58 8.76 -0.97 -3.85
C LEU A 58 8.91 -2.21 -2.94
N ASP A 59 8.19 -3.29 -3.23
CA ASP A 59 8.33 -4.56 -2.52
C ASP A 59 9.68 -5.23 -2.75
N SER A 60 10.23 -5.10 -3.96
CA SER A 60 11.57 -5.61 -4.26
C SER A 60 12.65 -4.84 -3.50
N ILE A 61 12.49 -3.52 -3.33
CA ILE A 61 13.38 -2.69 -2.50
C ILE A 61 13.26 -3.08 -1.04
N LYS A 62 12.03 -3.21 -0.49
CA LYS A 62 11.81 -3.66 0.88
C LYS A 62 12.43 -5.04 1.16
N ARG A 63 12.30 -5.98 0.22
CA ARG A 63 12.91 -7.31 0.34
C ARG A 63 14.44 -7.26 0.32
N LYS A 64 15.04 -6.38 -0.49
CA LYS A 64 16.50 -6.14 -0.47
C LYS A 64 16.96 -5.49 0.84
N GLU A 65 16.22 -4.53 1.37
CA GLU A 65 16.48 -3.92 2.68
C GLU A 65 16.36 -4.95 3.82
N GLY A 66 15.37 -5.85 3.75
CA GLY A 66 15.14 -6.91 4.74
C GLY A 66 16.09 -8.11 4.67
N PHE A 67 16.88 -8.26 3.61
CA PHE A 67 17.83 -9.38 3.45
C PHE A 67 19.14 -9.20 4.22
N THR A 68 19.28 -8.12 4.99
CA THR A 68 20.38 -7.92 5.96
C THR A 68 20.08 -8.53 7.34
N GLY A 69 18.87 -9.03 7.57
CA GLY A 69 18.45 -9.62 8.84
C GLY A 69 18.34 -11.14 8.77
N LYS A 70 19.27 -11.82 9.46
CA LYS A 70 19.28 -13.23 9.90
C LYS A 70 18.10 -14.09 9.41
N VAL A 71 18.44 -15.16 8.67
CA VAL A 71 17.55 -16.30 8.39
C VAL A 71 16.98 -16.80 9.72
N VAL A 72 15.72 -16.47 10.00
CA VAL A 72 14.97 -17.08 11.11
C VAL A 72 14.53 -18.45 10.61
N PRO A 73 14.91 -19.56 11.27
CA PRO A 73 14.53 -20.89 10.82
C PRO A 73 13.00 -21.00 10.86
N ARG A 74 12.44 -21.37 9.71
CA ARG A 74 11.02 -21.58 9.49
C ARG A 74 10.59 -22.86 10.23
N ASN A 75 10.30 -22.75 11.53
CA ASN A 75 9.49 -23.74 12.25
C ASN A 75 9.06 -23.21 13.62
N ARG A 76 7.82 -22.71 13.69
CA ARG A 76 6.92 -22.89 14.84
C ARG A 76 5.51 -22.57 14.36
N ARG A 77 4.63 -23.57 14.43
CA ARG A 77 3.18 -23.34 14.37
C ARG A 77 2.88 -22.44 15.55
N GLN A 78 2.54 -21.17 15.29
CA GLN A 78 2.11 -20.25 16.34
C GLN A 78 0.80 -20.80 16.90
N THR A 79 0.87 -21.37 18.09
CA THR A 79 -0.30 -21.78 18.88
C THR A 79 -0.92 -20.54 19.52
N GLY A 80 -2.24 -20.53 19.75
CA GLY A 80 -2.98 -19.36 20.28
C GLY A 80 -2.38 -18.74 21.55
N ALA A 81 -1.69 -19.53 22.37
CA ALA A 81 -0.95 -19.06 23.55
C ALA A 81 0.13 -18.01 23.25
N ASP A 82 0.78 -18.07 22.08
CA ASP A 82 1.80 -17.08 21.67
C ASP A 82 1.17 -15.72 21.33
N PHE A 83 -0.07 -15.72 20.83
CA PHE A 83 -0.83 -14.49 20.56
C PHE A 83 -1.31 -13.85 21.85
N GLU A 84 -1.82 -14.65 22.78
CA GLU A 84 -2.27 -14.17 24.10
C GLU A 84 -1.11 -13.54 24.88
N ALA A 85 0.04 -14.22 24.96
CA ALA A 85 1.21 -13.69 25.63
C ALA A 85 1.69 -12.36 25.03
N LYS A 86 1.63 -12.23 23.70
CA LYS A 86 2.02 -11.00 23.00
C LYS A 86 1.01 -9.87 23.18
N ALA A 87 -0.29 -10.19 23.21
CA ALA A 87 -1.35 -9.24 23.47
C ALA A 87 -1.28 -8.70 24.91
N ILE A 88 -1.06 -9.57 25.90
CA ILE A 88 -0.89 -9.18 27.31
C ILE A 88 0.34 -8.30 27.49
N MET A 89 1.47 -8.64 26.84
CA MET A 89 2.68 -7.82 26.91
C MET A 89 2.48 -6.42 26.30
N LEU A 90 1.70 -6.32 25.21
CA LEU A 90 1.38 -5.02 24.60
C LEU A 90 0.42 -4.21 25.47
N PHE A 91 -0.57 -4.85 26.09
CA PHE A 91 -1.49 -4.21 27.02
C PHE A 91 -0.77 -3.65 28.25
N ASN A 92 0.13 -4.42 28.86
CA ASN A 92 0.90 -3.99 30.03
C ASN A 92 1.94 -2.90 29.73
N LYS A 93 2.31 -2.71 28.47
CA LYS A 93 3.23 -1.64 28.02
C LYS A 93 2.50 -0.37 27.60
N ASP A 94 1.18 -0.41 27.50
CA ASP A 94 0.40 0.75 27.10
C ASP A 94 0.07 1.61 28.33
N TYR A 95 0.77 2.74 28.42
CA TYR A 95 0.65 3.76 29.46
C TYR A 95 -0.75 4.43 29.52
N ARG A 96 -1.67 4.10 28.60
CA ARG A 96 -3.07 4.54 28.67
C ARG A 96 -3.89 3.71 29.66
N PHE A 97 -3.43 2.50 29.99
CA PHE A 97 -4.10 1.58 30.90
C PHE A 97 -3.33 1.40 32.22
N THR A 98 -2.26 2.16 32.45
CA THR A 98 -1.67 2.28 33.78
C THR A 98 -2.70 2.94 34.69
N ILE A 99 -3.34 2.12 35.52
CA ILE A 99 -4.17 2.56 36.63
C ILE A 99 -3.23 3.30 37.59
N THR A 100 -3.25 4.63 37.54
CA THR A 100 -2.71 5.46 38.62
C THR A 100 -3.70 5.39 39.78
N GLU A 101 -3.25 4.87 40.93
CA GLU A 101 -3.97 4.97 42.21
C GLU A 101 -4.18 6.44 42.63
#